data_AF-A0A0G1AS47-F1
#
_entry.id   AF-A0A0G1AS47-F1
#
_cell.length_a   1.000
_cell.length_b   1.000
_cell.length_c   1.000
_cell.angle_alpha   90.00
_cell.angle_beta   90.00
_cell.angle_gamma   90.00
#
_symmetry.space_group_name_H-M   'P 1'
#
loop_
_entity.id
_entity.type
_entity.pdbx_description
1 polymer ?
#
loop_
_entity_poly.entity_id
_entity_poly.type
_entity_poly.pdbx_seq_one_letter_code
_entity_poly.pdbx_strand_id
1 'polypeptide(L)'
;DLSDMQDAFQSVIARVPESGAIVTNTTSGTIAPLVSQSDARVVAYQELLVPDLRARGEFNRENARAAKGAVQALFGDIAEKDIDVSLHEFTGTWRRFEYKGKTSLGALVYDDYAHHPQNFLTNISWLYFTRIYILARKIFLMNLLRRFHLRTV
;
A
#
# COMPACT_ATOMS: atom_id res chain seq x y z
N ASP A 1 10.60 -12.77 16.74
CA ASP A 1 11.82 -12.40 15.99
C ASP A 1 11.55 -12.54 14.48
N LEU A 2 12.56 -12.68 13.61
CA LEU A 2 12.34 -12.84 12.16
C LEU A 2 11.59 -14.15 11.83
N SER A 3 11.84 -15.22 12.58
CA SER A 3 11.19 -16.52 12.37
C SER A 3 9.69 -16.41 12.66
N ASP A 4 9.32 -15.83 13.79
CA ASP A 4 7.91 -15.64 14.15
C ASP A 4 7.13 -14.84 13.10
N MET A 5 7.79 -13.85 12.47
CA MET A 5 7.18 -13.08 11.38
C MET A 5 6.98 -13.94 10.14
N GLN A 6 7.98 -14.72 9.75
CA GLN A 6 7.89 -15.61 8.59
C GLN A 6 6.79 -16.67 8.78
N ASP A 7 6.68 -17.26 9.96
CA ASP A 7 5.63 -18.23 10.30
C ASP A 7 4.24 -17.60 10.23
N ALA A 8 4.10 -16.36 10.74
CA ALA A 8 2.85 -15.61 10.62
C ALA A 8 2.48 -15.36 9.14
N PHE A 9 3.45 -14.99 8.30
CA PHE A 9 3.21 -14.80 6.85
C PHE A 9 2.84 -16.09 6.15
N GLN A 10 3.50 -17.22 6.45
CA GLN A 10 3.14 -18.52 5.91
C GLN A 10 1.69 -18.90 6.28
N SER A 11 1.27 -18.63 7.52
CA SER A 11 -0.12 -18.89 7.94
C SER A 11 -1.16 -18.09 7.16
N VAL A 12 -0.80 -16.90 6.67
CA VAL A 12 -1.66 -16.06 5.82
C VAL A 12 -1.65 -16.57 4.38
N ILE A 13 -0.47 -16.91 3.85
CA ILE A 13 -0.29 -17.48 2.51
C ILE A 13 -1.10 -18.76 2.33
N ALA A 14 -1.05 -19.68 3.31
CA ALA A 14 -1.79 -20.94 3.29
C ALA A 14 -3.33 -20.78 3.31
N ARG A 15 -3.84 -19.59 3.66
CA ARG A 15 -5.27 -19.28 3.70
C ARG A 15 -5.75 -18.54 2.46
N VAL A 16 -4.87 -18.25 1.50
CA VAL A 16 -5.28 -17.65 0.23
C VAL A 16 -6.11 -18.68 -0.54
N PRO A 17 -7.36 -18.36 -0.92
CA PRO A 17 -8.19 -19.29 -1.68
C PRO A 17 -7.62 -19.49 -3.09
N GLU A 18 -8.02 -20.57 -3.77
CA GLU A 18 -7.59 -20.89 -5.15
C GLU A 18 -7.89 -19.76 -6.14
N SER A 19 -9.02 -19.06 -5.96
CA SER A 19 -9.39 -17.87 -6.75
C SER A 19 -8.69 -16.57 -6.31
N GLY A 20 -7.93 -16.62 -5.20
CA GLY A 20 -7.22 -15.49 -4.62
C GLY A 20 -5.86 -15.24 -5.26
N ALA A 21 -5.17 -14.22 -4.76
CA ALA A 21 -3.81 -13.91 -5.19
C ALA A 21 -2.96 -13.32 -4.06
N ILE A 22 -1.66 -13.56 -4.13
CA ILE A 22 -0.64 -12.95 -3.28
C ILE A 22 -0.01 -11.78 -4.03
N VAL A 23 -0.18 -10.56 -3.51
CA VAL A 23 0.42 -9.35 -4.09
C VAL A 23 1.63 -8.91 -3.28
N THR A 24 2.83 -9.14 -3.83
CA THR A 24 4.07 -9.03 -3.05
C THR A 24 5.28 -8.62 -3.89
N ASN A 25 6.37 -8.27 -3.21
CA ASN A 25 7.66 -8.04 -3.85
C ASN A 25 8.40 -9.38 -3.98
N THR A 26 8.45 -9.94 -5.17
CA THR A 26 9.08 -11.25 -5.42
C THR A 26 10.62 -11.18 -5.48
N THR A 27 11.22 -9.98 -5.40
CA THR A 27 12.68 -9.82 -5.26
C THR A 27 13.13 -9.69 -3.81
N SER A 28 12.20 -9.63 -2.86
CA SER A 28 12.53 -9.54 -1.43
C SER A 28 13.18 -10.83 -0.94
N GLY A 29 14.41 -10.75 -0.41
CA GLY A 29 15.10 -11.91 0.16
C GLY A 29 14.36 -12.55 1.34
N THR A 30 13.46 -11.83 2.01
CA THR A 30 12.69 -12.34 3.15
C THR A 30 11.35 -12.97 2.74
N ILE A 31 10.69 -12.41 1.72
CA ILE A 31 9.33 -12.82 1.31
C ILE A 31 9.35 -13.77 0.13
N ALA A 32 10.28 -13.63 -0.81
CA ALA A 32 10.35 -14.47 -2.00
C ALA A 32 10.39 -15.97 -1.67
N PRO A 33 11.20 -16.46 -0.70
CA PRO A 33 11.22 -17.87 -0.35
C PRO A 33 9.88 -18.41 0.16
N LEU A 34 9.11 -17.58 0.88
CA LEU A 34 7.80 -17.97 1.44
C LEU A 34 6.75 -18.13 0.35
N VAL A 35 6.82 -17.28 -0.68
CA VAL A 35 5.86 -17.25 -1.78
C VAL A 35 6.16 -18.36 -2.79
N SER A 36 7.43 -18.67 -3.03
CA SER A 36 7.86 -19.78 -3.91
C SER A 36 7.38 -21.16 -3.44
N GLN A 37 6.97 -21.29 -2.17
CA GLN A 37 6.45 -22.53 -1.58
C GLN A 37 4.92 -22.65 -1.70
N SER A 38 4.25 -21.67 -2.30
CA SER A 38 2.79 -21.62 -2.41
C SER A 38 2.34 -21.85 -3.85
N ASP A 39 1.24 -22.60 -4.03
CA ASP A 39 0.56 -22.76 -5.32
C ASP A 39 -0.37 -21.57 -5.66
N ALA A 40 -0.50 -20.59 -4.76
CA ALA A 40 -1.37 -19.45 -4.97
C ALA A 40 -0.86 -18.59 -6.14
N ARG A 41 -1.81 -17.98 -6.87
CA ARG A 41 -1.48 -16.98 -7.91
C ARG A 41 -0.68 -15.83 -7.29
N VAL A 42 0.44 -15.46 -7.91
CA VAL A 42 1.31 -14.37 -7.42
C VAL A 42 1.27 -13.17 -8.36
N VAL A 43 1.17 -11.97 -7.79
CA VAL A 43 1.31 -10.70 -8.50
C VAL A 43 2.56 -9.99 -7.97
N ALA A 44 3.58 -9.92 -8.83
CA ALA A 44 4.85 -9.24 -8.57
C ALA A 44 4.67 -7.71 -8.68
N TYR A 45 4.32 -7.05 -7.57
CA TYR A 45 3.93 -5.63 -7.66
C TYR A 45 5.08 -4.74 -8.11
N GLN A 46 6.33 -5.12 -7.86
CA GLN A 46 7.49 -4.32 -8.23
C GLN A 46 7.64 -4.12 -9.75
N GLU A 47 7.00 -4.98 -10.54
CA GLU A 47 6.99 -4.91 -12.02
C GLU A 47 5.90 -4.00 -12.56
N LEU A 48 4.94 -3.57 -11.72
CA LEU A 48 3.84 -2.72 -12.14
C LEU A 48 4.28 -1.27 -12.30
N LEU A 49 3.84 -0.62 -13.36
CA LEU A 49 4.00 0.82 -13.53
C LEU A 49 2.89 1.56 -12.78
N VAL A 50 3.24 2.70 -12.18
CA VAL A 50 2.31 3.62 -11.52
C VAL A 50 2.54 5.04 -12.03
N PRO A 51 1.52 5.90 -12.05
CA PRO A 51 1.65 7.28 -12.48
C PRO A 51 2.46 8.09 -11.45
N ASP A 52 2.74 9.34 -11.81
CA ASP A 52 3.26 10.31 -10.83
C ASP A 52 2.30 10.46 -9.65
N LEU A 53 2.82 10.27 -8.45
CA LEU A 53 2.05 10.34 -7.22
C LEU A 53 2.21 11.71 -6.57
N ARG A 54 1.11 12.24 -6.03
CA ARG A 54 1.14 13.42 -5.14
C ARG A 54 1.88 13.10 -3.84
N ALA A 55 1.71 11.89 -3.32
CA ALA A 55 2.47 11.39 -2.18
C ALA A 55 3.93 11.11 -2.58
N ARG A 56 4.88 11.76 -1.89
CA ARG A 56 6.32 11.66 -2.20
C ARG A 56 6.97 10.42 -1.55
N GLY A 57 8.07 9.95 -2.13
CA GLY A 57 8.93 8.89 -1.57
C GLY A 57 8.72 7.52 -2.22
N GLU A 58 9.79 6.71 -2.26
CA GLU A 58 9.76 5.39 -2.91
C GLU A 58 8.79 4.43 -2.23
N PHE A 59 8.71 4.47 -0.90
CA PHE A 59 7.74 3.65 -0.15
C PHE A 59 6.29 3.91 -0.59
N ASN A 60 5.94 5.14 -0.99
CA ASN A 60 4.61 5.46 -1.51
C ASN A 60 4.40 4.91 -2.93
N ARG A 61 5.46 4.85 -3.76
CA ARG A 61 5.41 4.17 -5.05
C ARG A 61 5.27 2.67 -4.91
N GLU A 62 5.97 2.04 -3.97
CA GLU A 62 5.79 0.62 -3.66
C GLU A 62 4.38 0.32 -3.14
N ASN A 63 3.84 1.19 -2.27
CA ASN A 63 2.46 1.07 -1.79
C ASN A 63 1.44 1.22 -2.93
N ALA A 64 1.63 2.18 -3.85
CA ALA A 64 0.77 2.37 -5.01
C ALA A 64 0.83 1.16 -5.96
N ARG A 65 2.02 0.62 -6.21
CA ARG A 65 2.21 -0.61 -6.99
C ARG A 65 1.47 -1.78 -6.37
N ALA A 66 1.62 -1.99 -5.06
CA ALA A 66 0.91 -3.03 -4.35
C ALA A 66 -0.62 -2.84 -4.38
N ALA A 67 -1.11 -1.61 -4.28
CA ALA A 67 -2.53 -1.30 -4.41
C ALA A 67 -3.04 -1.63 -5.83
N LYS A 68 -2.33 -1.20 -6.87
CA LYS A 68 -2.65 -1.52 -8.27
C LYS A 68 -2.73 -3.03 -8.51
N GLY A 69 -1.73 -3.78 -8.04
CA GLY A 69 -1.70 -5.23 -8.16
C GLY A 69 -2.87 -5.92 -7.45
N ALA A 70 -3.28 -5.44 -6.28
CA ALA A 70 -4.45 -5.97 -5.57
C ALA A 70 -5.75 -5.73 -6.34
N VAL A 71 -5.86 -4.59 -7.02
CA VAL A 71 -7.06 -4.26 -7.79
C VAL A 71 -7.13 -5.08 -9.05
N GLN A 72 -6.02 -5.20 -9.79
CA GLN A 72 -5.95 -6.06 -10.97
C GLN A 72 -6.21 -7.54 -10.62
N ALA A 73 -5.85 -7.98 -9.41
CA ALA A 73 -6.13 -9.33 -8.95
C ALA A 73 -7.60 -9.57 -8.60
N LEU A 74 -8.28 -8.57 -8.00
CA LEU A 74 -9.64 -8.71 -7.46
C LEU A 74 -10.74 -8.18 -8.40
N PHE A 75 -10.42 -7.21 -9.25
CA PHE A 75 -11.34 -6.42 -10.06
C PHE A 75 -10.77 -6.25 -11.48
N GLY A 76 -10.69 -7.35 -12.22
CA GLY A 76 -10.08 -7.38 -13.56
C GLY A 76 -10.84 -6.60 -14.65
N ASP A 77 -12.04 -6.14 -14.35
CA ASP A 77 -12.90 -5.31 -15.21
C ASP A 77 -12.64 -3.80 -15.07
N ILE A 78 -11.89 -3.38 -14.04
CA ILE A 78 -11.51 -1.97 -13.86
C ILE A 78 -10.39 -1.63 -14.84
N ALA A 79 -10.63 -0.63 -15.69
CA ALA A 79 -9.63 -0.16 -16.64
C ALA A 79 -8.41 0.44 -15.91
N GLU A 80 -7.21 0.10 -16.40
CA GLU A 80 -5.95 0.55 -15.80
C GLU A 80 -5.86 2.07 -15.64
N LYS A 81 -6.37 2.83 -16.62
CA LYS A 81 -6.42 4.29 -16.58
C LYS A 81 -7.16 4.82 -15.35
N ASP A 82 -8.23 4.14 -14.93
CA ASP A 82 -9.08 4.60 -13.83
C ASP A 82 -8.39 4.32 -12.48
N ILE A 83 -7.63 3.22 -12.42
CA ILE A 83 -6.73 2.92 -11.30
C ILE A 83 -5.67 4.01 -11.19
N ASP A 84 -4.99 4.33 -12.29
CA ASP A 84 -3.92 5.31 -12.32
C ASP A 84 -4.41 6.72 -11.95
N VAL A 85 -5.56 7.16 -12.45
CA VAL A 85 -6.18 8.43 -12.03
C VAL A 85 -6.40 8.46 -10.51
N SER A 86 -6.93 7.37 -9.93
CA SER A 86 -7.12 7.31 -8.49
C SER A 86 -5.80 7.26 -7.69
N LEU A 87 -4.74 6.64 -8.23
CA LEU A 87 -3.40 6.66 -7.65
C LEU A 87 -2.81 8.07 -7.63
N HIS A 88 -2.93 8.77 -8.76
CA HIS A 88 -2.45 10.14 -8.89
C HIS A 88 -3.16 11.11 -7.93
N GLU A 89 -4.48 10.99 -7.82
CA GLU A 89 -5.29 11.90 -7.01
C GLU A 89 -5.26 11.61 -5.51
N PHE A 90 -4.65 10.51 -5.08
CA PHE A 90 -4.51 10.17 -3.67
C PHE A 90 -3.61 11.19 -2.93
N THR A 91 -4.21 11.92 -1.99
CA THR A 91 -3.53 12.98 -1.22
C THR A 91 -3.03 12.52 0.15
N GLY A 92 -3.13 11.22 0.47
CA GLY A 92 -2.76 10.68 1.76
C GLY A 92 -3.94 10.16 2.56
N THR A 93 -3.66 9.74 3.78
CA THR A 93 -4.63 9.19 4.72
C THR A 93 -4.97 10.24 5.78
N TRP A 94 -6.21 10.26 6.28
CA TRP A 94 -6.61 11.18 7.35
C TRP A 94 -5.56 11.23 8.48
N ARG A 95 -5.07 12.44 8.80
CA ARG A 95 -4.08 12.75 9.87
C ARG A 95 -2.63 12.28 9.69
N ARG A 96 -2.17 11.88 8.49
CA ARG A 96 -0.73 11.66 8.21
C ARG A 96 -0.28 12.46 7.00
N PHE A 97 0.66 13.39 7.22
CA PHE A 97 1.10 14.36 6.22
C PHE A 97 -0.06 15.08 5.49
N GLU A 98 -1.14 15.37 6.20
CA GLU A 98 -2.33 16.00 5.63
C GLU A 98 -2.07 17.47 5.35
N TYR A 99 -2.11 17.89 4.08
CA TYR A 99 -1.99 19.31 3.73
C TYR A 99 -3.19 20.10 4.26
N LYS A 100 -2.93 21.09 5.13
CA LYS A 100 -3.97 21.93 5.75
C LYS A 100 -4.12 23.30 5.10
N GLY A 101 -3.24 23.66 4.17
CA GLY A 101 -3.28 24.94 3.46
C GLY A 101 -1.95 25.71 3.52
N LYS A 102 -2.01 26.99 3.17
CA LYS A 102 -0.86 27.90 3.11
C LYS A 102 -1.11 29.07 4.05
N THR A 103 -0.12 29.46 4.85
CA THR A 103 -0.21 30.63 5.72
C THR A 103 -0.23 31.91 4.87
N SER A 104 -0.68 33.04 5.44
CA SER A 104 -0.68 34.35 4.77
C SER A 104 0.72 34.79 4.29
N LEU A 105 1.78 34.32 4.95
CA LEU A 105 3.19 34.57 4.61
C LEU A 105 3.78 33.51 3.67
N GLY A 106 2.99 32.51 3.29
CA GLY A 106 3.31 31.56 2.25
C GLY A 106 3.89 30.22 2.67
N ALA A 107 3.95 29.93 3.97
CA ALA A 107 4.39 28.61 4.45
C ALA A 107 3.30 27.55 4.19
N LEU A 108 3.70 26.35 3.76
CA LEU A 108 2.81 25.21 3.59
C LEU A 108 2.60 24.52 4.95
N VAL A 109 1.35 24.28 5.33
CA VAL A 109 0.97 23.66 6.61
C VAL A 109 0.58 22.21 6.37
N TYR A 110 1.18 21.31 7.14
CA TYR A 110 0.87 19.88 7.12
C TYR A 110 0.56 19.42 8.55
N ASP A 111 -0.49 18.63 8.70
CA ASP A 111 -0.87 17.95 9.93
C ASP A 111 -0.34 16.50 9.87
N ASP A 112 0.62 16.19 10.74
CA ASP A 112 1.21 14.86 10.85
C ASP A 112 1.07 14.36 12.29
N TYR A 113 0.05 13.55 12.52
CA TYR A 113 -0.17 12.91 13.82
C TYR A 113 0.81 11.74 13.98
N ALA A 114 2.04 12.06 14.39
CA ALA A 114 3.04 11.09 14.80
C ALA A 114 2.92 10.80 16.30
N HIS A 115 2.40 9.62 16.66
CA HIS A 115 2.15 9.24 18.07
C HIS A 115 3.25 8.36 18.68
N HIS A 116 4.53 8.75 18.58
CA HIS A 116 5.59 8.13 19.39
C HIS A 116 6.70 9.11 19.80
N PRO A 117 6.92 9.36 21.12
CA PRO A 117 7.86 10.37 21.63
C PRO A 117 9.36 9.95 21.61
N GLN A 118 9.76 8.97 20.80
CA GLN A 118 11.16 8.53 20.77
C GLN A 118 11.67 8.15 19.37
N ASN A 119 11.29 8.86 18.31
CA ASN A 119 11.79 8.53 16.96
C ASN A 119 12.06 9.77 16.10
N PHE A 120 12.90 10.70 16.58
CA PHE A 120 13.49 11.71 15.70
C PHE A 120 14.76 11.20 14.97
N LEU A 121 15.31 10.04 15.33
CA LEU A 121 16.55 9.49 14.74
C LEU A 121 16.41 8.09 14.12
N THR A 122 15.24 7.45 14.19
CA THR A 122 14.98 6.14 13.58
C THR A 122 13.67 6.17 12.81
N ASN A 123 13.70 6.87 11.68
CA ASN A 123 12.58 7.01 10.76
C ASN A 123 12.32 5.73 9.91
N ILE A 124 13.03 4.65 10.19
CA ILE A 124 13.05 3.46 9.36
C ILE A 124 13.31 2.31 10.32
N SER A 125 12.35 1.41 10.52
CA SER A 125 12.61 0.00 10.23
C SER A 125 11.57 -0.95 10.86
N TRP A 126 11.21 -0.91 12.14
CA TRP A 126 10.76 -2.20 12.73
C TRP A 126 9.30 -2.38 13.21
N LEU A 127 8.55 -1.37 13.65
CA LEU A 127 7.20 -1.63 14.23
C LEU A 127 6.02 -1.07 13.45
N TYR A 128 6.30 -0.22 12.48
CA TYR A 128 5.30 0.35 11.58
C TYR A 128 5.06 -0.49 10.33
N PHE A 129 5.95 -1.44 10.03
CA PHE A 129 5.94 -2.16 8.78
C PHE A 129 4.69 -3.03 8.62
N THR A 130 4.21 -3.74 9.64
CA THR A 130 3.09 -4.68 9.44
C THR A 130 1.71 -4.00 9.54
N ARG A 131 1.51 -3.05 10.48
CA ARG A 131 0.22 -2.34 10.63
C ARG A 131 0.04 -1.20 9.63
N ILE A 132 1.09 -0.44 9.27
CA ILE A 132 0.97 0.58 8.22
C ILE A 132 0.89 -0.07 6.84
N TYR A 133 1.60 -1.16 6.53
CA TYR A 133 1.47 -1.79 5.21
C TYR A 133 0.05 -2.28 4.95
N ILE A 134 -0.60 -2.91 5.94
CA ILE A 134 -2.01 -3.33 5.80
C ILE A 134 -2.93 -2.10 5.75
N LEU A 135 -2.68 -1.05 6.54
CA LEU A 135 -3.53 0.14 6.59
C LEU A 135 -3.40 1.03 5.33
N ALA A 136 -2.19 1.23 4.81
CA ALA A 136 -1.93 2.01 3.59
C ALA A 136 -2.49 1.28 2.36
N ARG A 137 -2.29 -0.04 2.24
CA ARG A 137 -2.92 -0.85 1.18
C ARG A 137 -4.45 -0.83 1.29
N LYS A 138 -5.00 -0.91 2.50
CA LYS A 138 -6.45 -0.83 2.74
C LYS A 138 -7.02 0.55 2.42
N ILE A 139 -6.33 1.64 2.73
CA ILE A 139 -6.85 3.00 2.45
C ILE A 139 -6.75 3.33 0.96
N PHE A 140 -5.69 2.90 0.28
CA PHE A 140 -5.59 3.05 -1.17
C PHE A 140 -6.70 2.26 -1.88
N LEU A 141 -6.91 1.01 -1.46
CA LEU A 141 -7.99 0.16 -1.97
C LEU A 141 -9.38 0.73 -1.62
N MET A 142 -9.58 1.25 -0.40
CA MET A 142 -10.86 1.84 0.00
C MET A 142 -11.19 3.13 -0.73
N ASN A 143 -10.22 4.01 -0.99
CA ASN A 143 -10.44 5.21 -1.81
C ASN A 143 -10.75 4.85 -3.26
N LEU A 144 -10.09 3.82 -3.78
CA LEU A 144 -10.35 3.30 -5.11
C LEU A 144 -11.76 2.70 -5.20
N LEU A 145 -12.12 1.82 -4.26
CA LEU A 145 -13.44 1.21 -4.19
C LEU A 145 -14.55 2.26 -3.99
N ARG A 146 -14.34 3.30 -3.18
CA ARG A 146 -15.29 4.42 -3.04
C ARG A 146 -15.58 5.11 -4.37
N ARG A 147 -14.59 5.24 -5.26
CA ARG A 147 -14.79 5.86 -6.59
C ARG A 147 -15.56 4.95 -7.55
N PHE A 148 -15.37 3.63 -7.46
CA PHE A 148 -16.09 2.70 -8.33
C PHE A 148 -17.47 2.30 -7.81
N HIS A 149 -17.71 2.35 -6.50
CA HIS A 149 -19.02 2.04 -5.89
C HIS A 149 -19.99 3.24 -5.80
N LEU A 150 -19.52 4.49 -5.97
CA LEU A 150 -20.41 5.68 -6.00
C LEU A 150 -21.04 5.95 -7.38
N ARG A 151 -20.96 5.01 -8.34
CA ARG A 151 -21.71 5.07 -9.61
C ARG A 151 -22.99 4.23 -9.63
N THR A 152 -23.34 3.59 -8.50
CA THR A 152 -24.60 2.85 -8.35
C THR A 152 -25.26 3.17 -7.02
N VAL A 153 -25.78 4.41 -6.89
CA VAL A 153 -27.06 4.72 -6.24
C VAL A 153 -27.60 6.01 -6.87
#